data_AF-A0A7D7LTE9-F1
#
_entry.id   AF-A0A7D7LTE9-F1
#
_cell.length_a   1.000
_cell.length_b   1.000
_cell.length_c   1.000
_cell.angle_alpha   90.00
_cell.angle_beta   90.00
_cell.angle_gamma   90.00
#
_symmetry.space_group_name_H-M   'P 1'
#
loop_
_entity.id
_entity.type
_entity.pdbx_description
1 polymer ?
#
loop_
_entity_poly.entity_id
_entity_poly.type
_entity_poly.pdbx_seq_one_letter_code
_entity_poly.pdbx_strand_id
1 'polypeptide(L)'
;MITTVVAGNPKPGSRTLDAATKLVESLTGAAADHIVDVIELGPGLLGWGDEKIDAAVETVRSPDLLLKPVLVELGAVCPLPGLYLIDSTYTTDTRIADYTDRWASALRRV
;
A
#
# COMPACT_ATOMS: atom_id res chain seq x y z
N MET A 1 13.21 2.29 4.07
CA MET A 1 11.80 2.67 4.30
C MET A 1 11.02 1.39 4.35
N ILE A 2 10.25 1.13 5.42
CA ILE A 2 9.36 -0.03 5.48
C ILE A 2 8.12 0.28 4.64
N THR A 3 7.67 -0.67 3.85
CA THR A 3 6.56 -0.53 2.90
C THR A 3 5.51 -1.60 3.12
N THR A 4 4.27 -1.15 3.32
CA THR A 4 3.11 -2.04 3.48
C THR A 4 2.13 -1.77 2.35
N VAL A 5 1.79 -2.79 1.57
CA VAL A 5 0.70 -2.77 0.58
C VAL A 5 -0.53 -3.39 1.19
N VAL A 6 -1.67 -2.71 1.08
CA VAL A 6 -2.97 -3.21 1.55
C VAL A 6 -3.96 -3.20 0.41
N ALA A 7 -4.63 -4.33 0.17
CA ALA A 7 -5.68 -4.46 -0.83
C ALA A 7 -6.97 -4.99 -0.19
N GLY A 8 -8.05 -4.22 -0.30
CA GLY A 8 -9.38 -4.57 0.23
C GLY A 8 -10.29 -5.30 -0.75
N ASN A 9 -9.76 -5.82 -1.85
CA ASN A 9 -10.57 -6.43 -2.90
C ASN A 9 -11.11 -7.79 -2.43
N PRO A 10 -12.41 -8.12 -2.64
CA PRO A 10 -12.98 -9.40 -2.21
C PRO A 10 -12.49 -10.61 -3.02
N LYS A 11 -11.67 -10.41 -4.07
CA LYS A 11 -11.03 -11.48 -4.83
C LYS A 11 -9.56 -11.64 -4.39
N PRO A 12 -9.14 -12.83 -3.93
CA PRO A 12 -7.74 -13.14 -3.67
C PRO A 12 -6.84 -12.86 -4.87
N GLY A 13 -5.65 -12.29 -4.64
CA GLY A 13 -4.69 -12.02 -5.70
C GLY A 13 -5.26 -11.07 -6.76
N SER A 14 -6.03 -10.07 -6.31
CA SER A 14 -6.72 -9.15 -7.21
C SER A 14 -5.76 -8.35 -8.11
N ARG A 15 -6.28 -7.85 -9.22
CA ARG A 15 -5.55 -6.88 -10.07
C ARG A 15 -5.21 -5.58 -9.33
N THR A 16 -6.02 -5.19 -8.34
CA THR A 16 -5.71 -4.06 -7.45
C THR A 16 -4.45 -4.34 -6.64
N LEU A 17 -4.31 -5.54 -6.09
CA LEU A 17 -3.12 -5.95 -5.34
C LEU A 17 -1.89 -6.02 -6.24
N ASP A 18 -2.01 -6.62 -7.43
CA ASP A 18 -0.92 -6.67 -8.41
C ASP A 18 -0.46 -5.25 -8.81
N ALA A 19 -1.41 -4.38 -9.15
CA ALA A 19 -1.12 -2.98 -9.48
C ALA A 19 -0.42 -2.23 -8.35
N ALA A 20 -0.89 -2.39 -7.11
CA ALA A 20 -0.28 -1.75 -5.94
C ALA A 20 1.16 -2.25 -5.69
N THR A 21 1.39 -3.55 -5.87
CA THR A 21 2.71 -4.16 -5.70
C THR A 21 3.69 -3.65 -6.76
N LYS A 22 3.26 -3.60 -8.02
CA LYS A 22 4.05 -3.02 -9.14
C LYS A 22 4.37 -1.55 -8.92
N LEU A 23 3.40 -0.78 -8.39
CA LEU A 23 3.61 0.62 -8.07
C LEU A 23 4.67 0.79 -6.98
N VAL A 24 4.61 -0.01 -5.90
CA VAL A 24 5.62 0.05 -4.82
C VAL A 24 7.00 -0.33 -5.35
N GLU A 25 7.11 -1.39 -6.15
CA GLU A 25 8.37 -1.79 -6.77
C GLU A 25 8.93 -0.68 -7.66
N SER A 26 8.08 -0.05 -8.46
CA SER A 26 8.48 1.07 -9.31
C SER A 26 8.95 2.29 -8.49
N LEU A 27 8.23 2.66 -7.43
CA LEU A 27 8.53 3.83 -6.60
C LEU A 27 9.79 3.66 -5.74
N THR A 28 10.03 2.45 -5.25
CA THR A 28 11.06 2.17 -4.23
C THR A 28 12.25 1.39 -4.76
N GLY A 29 12.11 0.71 -5.91
CA GLY A 29 13.09 -0.21 -6.45
C GLY A 29 13.15 -1.56 -5.74
N ALA A 30 12.21 -1.84 -4.82
CA ALA A 30 12.15 -3.07 -4.05
C ALA A 30 10.69 -3.56 -3.88
N ALA A 31 10.52 -4.86 -3.66
CA ALA A 31 9.23 -5.40 -3.27
C ALA A 31 8.76 -4.83 -1.92
N ALA A 32 7.45 -4.83 -1.69
CA ALA A 32 6.89 -4.41 -0.42
C ALA A 32 7.35 -5.33 0.71
N ASP A 33 7.71 -4.76 1.86
CA ASP A 33 8.09 -5.53 3.06
C ASP A 33 6.90 -6.33 3.61
N HIS A 34 5.69 -5.76 3.48
CA HIS A 34 4.45 -6.37 3.93
C HIS A 34 3.36 -6.26 2.87
N ILE A 35 2.64 -7.36 2.64
CA ILE A 35 1.46 -7.40 1.79
C ILE A 35 0.29 -7.92 2.61
N VAL A 36 -0.78 -7.13 2.66
CA VAL A 36 -2.05 -7.47 3.31
C VAL A 36 -3.15 -7.53 2.25
N ASP A 37 -3.43 -8.74 1.74
CA ASP A 37 -4.63 -9.01 0.96
C ASP A 37 -5.78 -9.30 1.94
N VAL A 38 -6.66 -8.33 2.14
CA VAL A 38 -7.65 -8.35 3.23
C VAL A 38 -8.57 -9.57 3.13
N ILE A 39 -8.89 -10.03 1.93
CA ILE A 39 -9.75 -11.21 1.75
C ILE A 39 -9.15 -12.50 2.34
N GLU A 40 -7.82 -12.62 2.39
CA GLU A 40 -7.11 -13.77 2.98
C GLU A 40 -7.27 -13.83 4.50
N LEU A 41 -7.73 -12.75 5.13
CA LEU A 41 -8.05 -12.72 6.55
C LEU A 41 -9.34 -13.49 6.88
N GLY A 42 -10.19 -13.75 5.87
CA GLY A 42 -11.35 -14.64 5.99
C GLY A 42 -12.40 -14.16 7.00
N PRO A 43 -13.19 -15.09 7.59
CA PRO A 43 -14.33 -14.74 8.44
C PRO A 43 -13.95 -14.05 9.76
N GLY A 44 -12.68 -14.10 10.18
CA GLY A 44 -12.17 -13.39 11.35
C GLY A 44 -12.41 -11.88 11.27
N LEU A 45 -12.49 -11.32 10.06
CA LEU A 45 -12.86 -9.91 9.81
C LEU A 45 -14.24 -9.51 10.36
N LEU A 46 -15.14 -10.47 10.53
CA LEU A 46 -16.50 -10.24 11.01
C LEU A 46 -16.66 -10.53 12.51
N GLY A 47 -15.60 -11.06 13.14
CA GLY A 47 -15.55 -11.41 14.56
C GLY A 47 -14.79 -10.36 15.39
N TRP A 48 -14.71 -10.61 16.70
CA TRP A 48 -13.95 -9.79 17.64
C TRP A 48 -12.76 -10.59 18.17
N GLY A 49 -11.58 -9.96 18.30
CA GLY A 49 -10.41 -10.55 18.96
C GLY A 49 -9.73 -11.68 18.18
N ASP A 50 -9.75 -11.62 16.85
CA ASP A 50 -9.01 -12.56 16.01
C ASP A 50 -7.54 -12.13 15.92
N GLU A 51 -6.64 -12.97 16.40
CA GLU A 51 -5.20 -12.68 16.48
C GLU A 51 -4.57 -12.37 15.10
N LYS A 52 -5.08 -12.99 14.02
CA LYS A 52 -4.59 -12.74 12.65
C LYS A 52 -5.01 -11.34 12.18
N ILE A 53 -6.22 -10.91 12.53
CA ILE A 53 -6.70 -9.55 12.25
C ILE A 53 -5.89 -8.54 13.04
N ASP A 54 -5.67 -8.78 14.33
CA ASP A 54 -4.90 -7.87 15.19
C ASP A 54 -3.46 -7.69 14.67
N ALA A 55 -2.80 -8.77 14.27
CA ALA A 55 -1.47 -8.71 13.66
C ALA A 55 -1.45 -7.94 12.33
N ALA A 56 -2.47 -8.12 11.48
CA ALA A 56 -2.60 -7.38 10.22
C ALA A 56 -2.83 -5.88 10.48
N VAL A 57 -3.72 -5.53 11.41
CA VAL A 57 -3.97 -4.16 11.83
C VAL A 57 -2.71 -3.52 12.39
N GLU A 58 -1.96 -4.21 13.23
CA GLU A 58 -0.69 -3.72 13.78
C GLU A 58 0.34 -3.46 12.68
N THR A 59 0.46 -4.37 11.71
CA THR A 59 1.37 -4.20 10.56
C THR A 59 1.03 -2.94 9.75
N VAL A 60 -0.27 -2.72 9.49
CA VAL A 60 -0.74 -1.55 8.72
C VAL A 60 -0.63 -0.25 9.53
N ARG A 61 -0.87 -0.31 10.84
CA ARG A 61 -0.86 0.84 11.74
C ARG A 61 0.51 1.14 12.34
N SER A 62 1.51 0.29 12.18
CA SER A 62 2.85 0.53 12.75
C SER A 62 3.40 1.93 12.43
N PRO A 63 3.25 2.48 11.20
CA PRO A 63 3.59 3.89 10.94
C PRO A 63 2.73 4.88 11.74
N ASP A 64 1.42 4.62 11.88
CA ASP A 64 0.50 5.46 12.63
C ASP A 64 0.62 5.36 14.17
N LEU A 65 1.16 4.26 14.70
CA LEU A 65 1.27 4.04 16.16
C LEU A 65 2.62 4.52 16.68
N LEU A 66 3.69 4.27 15.92
CA LEU A 66 5.05 4.57 16.35
C LEU A 66 5.55 5.91 15.81
N LEU A 67 5.11 6.31 14.61
CA LEU A 67 5.65 7.48 13.93
C LEU A 67 4.66 8.64 13.88
N LYS A 68 3.35 8.43 14.08
CA LYS A 68 2.32 9.49 13.93
C LYS A 68 2.59 10.79 14.67
N PRO A 69 3.03 10.82 15.95
CA PRO A 69 3.34 12.08 16.61
C PRO A 69 4.40 12.87 15.84
N VAL A 70 5.43 12.18 15.32
CA VAL A 70 6.48 12.79 14.49
C VAL A 70 5.96 13.13 13.10
N LEU A 71 5.22 12.23 12.46
CA LEU A 71 4.65 12.41 11.12
C LEU A 71 3.67 13.59 11.07
N VAL A 72 2.82 13.78 12.09
CA VAL A 72 1.89 14.91 12.16
C VAL A 72 2.64 16.24 12.31
N GLU A 73 3.65 16.30 13.19
CA GLU A 73 4.47 17.50 13.36
C GLU A 73 5.32 17.81 12.11
N LEU A 74 5.72 16.78 11.36
CA LEU A 74 6.39 16.91 10.05
C LEU A 74 5.40 17.17 8.89
N GLY A 75 4.10 17.24 9.14
CA GLY A 75 3.08 17.49 8.11
C GLY A 75 2.90 16.33 7.13
N ALA A 76 3.14 15.09 7.56
CA ALA A 76 2.96 13.90 6.74
C ALA A 76 1.53 13.82 6.20
N VAL A 77 1.44 13.90 4.89
CA VAL A 77 0.23 13.72 4.07
C VAL A 77 0.42 12.49 3.20
N CYS A 78 -0.61 12.04 2.48
CA CYS A 78 -0.37 11.23 1.28
C CYS A 78 0.49 12.07 0.33
N PRO A 79 1.81 11.82 0.23
CA PRO A 79 2.71 12.77 -0.42
C PRO A 79 2.55 12.72 -1.94
N LEU A 80 1.84 11.72 -2.44
CA LEU A 80 1.60 11.49 -3.85
C LEU A 80 0.09 11.53 -4.16
N PRO A 81 -0.31 12.06 -5.33
CA PRO A 81 -1.70 12.08 -5.75
C PRO A 81 -2.21 10.66 -6.06
N GLY A 82 -3.52 10.44 -6.03
CA GLY A 82 -4.11 9.15 -6.42
C GLY A 82 -3.76 8.77 -7.86
N LEU A 83 -3.42 7.49 -8.07
CA LEU A 83 -3.16 6.91 -9.39
C LEU A 83 -4.40 6.15 -9.88
N TYR A 84 -4.89 6.52 -11.06
CA TYR A 84 -5.96 5.82 -11.75
C TYR A 84 -5.40 4.96 -12.87
N LEU A 85 -5.79 3.69 -12.86
CA LEU A 85 -5.34 2.66 -13.79
C LEU A 85 -6.54 2.06 -14.52
N ILE A 86 -6.33 1.71 -15.79
CA ILE A 86 -7.30 0.96 -16.56
C ILE A 86 -7.02 -0.52 -16.35
N ASP A 87 -8.04 -1.20 -15.86
CA ASP A 87 -7.99 -2.59 -15.41
C ASP A 87 -7.56 -3.60 -16.49
N SER A 88 -7.75 -3.28 -17.77
CA SER A 88 -7.32 -4.10 -18.91
C SER A 88 -5.92 -3.78 -19.44
N THR A 89 -5.33 -2.63 -19.11
CA THR A 89 -4.06 -2.17 -19.71
C THR A 89 -2.97 -1.81 -18.71
N TYR A 90 -3.25 -1.79 -17.41
CA TYR A 90 -2.29 -1.30 -16.40
C TYR A 90 -0.94 -2.06 -16.35
N THR A 91 -0.87 -3.26 -16.92
CA THR A 91 0.36 -4.06 -17.02
C THR A 91 1.14 -3.82 -18.30
N THR A 92 0.52 -3.23 -19.33
CA THR A 92 1.10 -3.04 -20.66
C THR A 92 1.25 -1.57 -21.05
N ASP A 93 0.47 -0.68 -20.42
CA ASP A 93 0.63 0.75 -20.56
C ASP A 93 1.74 1.30 -19.65
N THR A 94 2.01 2.60 -19.79
CA THR A 94 3.11 3.29 -19.09
C THR A 94 2.66 3.99 -17.81
N ARG A 95 1.40 3.87 -17.38
CA ARG A 95 0.82 4.75 -16.35
C ARG A 95 1.53 4.66 -15.01
N ILE A 96 1.98 3.47 -14.62
CA ILE A 96 2.78 3.27 -13.40
C ILE A 96 4.16 3.91 -13.56
N ALA A 97 4.84 3.69 -14.70
CA ALA A 97 6.16 4.27 -14.96
C ALA A 97 6.11 5.80 -15.02
N ASP A 98 5.17 6.36 -15.80
CA ASP A 98 4.97 7.81 -15.94
C ASP A 98 4.67 8.48 -14.59
N TYR A 99 3.88 7.80 -13.75
CA TYR A 99 3.57 8.27 -12.42
C TYR A 99 4.81 8.28 -11.53
N THR A 100 5.58 7.20 -11.54
CA THR A 100 6.82 7.06 -10.78
C THR A 100 7.85 8.11 -11.20
N ASP A 101 8.10 8.28 -12.50
CA ASP A 101 9.05 9.28 -13.02
C ASP A 101 8.66 10.69 -12.56
N ARG A 102 7.36 10.98 -12.51
CA ARG A 102 6.84 12.27 -12.08
C ARG A 102 6.95 12.49 -10.57
N TRP A 103 6.70 11.47 -9.76
CA TRP A 103 6.41 11.65 -8.33
C TRP A 103 7.41 10.98 -7.37
N ALA A 104 8.26 10.06 -7.82
CA ALA A 104 9.20 9.34 -6.95
C ALA A 104 10.17 10.27 -6.21
N SER A 105 10.50 11.43 -6.79
CA SER A 105 11.34 12.44 -6.11
C SER A 105 10.68 13.05 -4.88
N ALA A 106 9.34 13.10 -4.83
CA ALA A 106 8.61 13.59 -3.66
C ALA A 106 8.73 12.64 -2.47
N LEU A 107 8.78 11.32 -2.70
CA LEU A 107 9.01 10.33 -1.63
C LEU A 107 10.38 10.48 -0.96
N ARG A 108 11.41 10.93 -1.70
CA ARG A 108 12.77 11.10 -1.16
C ARG A 108 12.95 12.37 -0.32
N ARG A 109 11.95 13.26 -0.31
CA ARG A 109 11.96 14.52 0.44
C ARG A 109 11.25 14.43 1.78
N VAL A 110 10.63 13.28 2.07
CA VAL A 110 9.91 12.97 3.30
C VAL A 110 10.77 12.07 4.17
#